data_AF-A0A0R1MY87-F1
#
_entry.id   AF-A0A0R1MY87-F1
#
_cell.length_a   1.000
_cell.length_b   1.000
_cell.length_c   1.000
_cell.angle_alpha   90.00
_cell.angle_beta   90.00
_cell.angle_gamma   90.00
#
_symmetry.space_group_name_H-M   'P 1'
#
loop_
_entity.id
_entity.type
_entity.pdbx_description
1 polymer ?
#
loop_
_entity_poly.entity_id
_entity_poly.type
_entity_poly.pdbx_seq_one_letter_code
_entity_poly.pdbx_strand_id
1 'polypeptide(L)'
;MREKMKETRFEKEYALTLNKILARFTMFDDVFGEYKRTVQKITRGRCLASENLKDLAGYWHQNCEQFHLFLERIGTTPAPAEFMKLHRTLLAEMRNYYNEVCTAQQAINWMQNSCCQTTLQSAFSELTEVKERIDETLEGINGVAM
;
A
#
# COMPACT_ATOMS: atom_id res chain seq x y z
N MET A 1 -2.30 -6.31 -39.57
CA MET A 1 -1.02 -5.62 -39.27
C MET A 1 -1.21 -4.34 -38.46
N ARG A 2 -2.15 -3.45 -38.82
CA ARG A 2 -2.46 -2.22 -38.04
C ARG A 2 -3.04 -2.47 -36.64
N GLU A 3 -3.78 -3.54 -36.43
CA GLU A 3 -4.35 -3.89 -35.10
C GLU A 3 -3.29 -4.40 -34.14
N LYS A 4 -2.43 -5.35 -34.56
CA LYS A 4 -1.27 -5.80 -33.78
C LYS A 4 -0.37 -4.65 -33.33
N MET A 5 -0.12 -3.64 -34.17
CA MET A 5 0.69 -2.47 -33.77
C MET A 5 0.01 -1.58 -32.72
N LYS A 6 -1.33 -1.55 -32.66
CA LYS A 6 -2.07 -0.82 -31.62
C LYS A 6 -2.06 -1.57 -30.29
N GLU A 7 -2.17 -2.89 -30.35
CA GLU A 7 -2.12 -3.80 -29.20
C GLU A 7 -0.76 -3.68 -28.48
N THR A 8 0.34 -3.82 -29.21
CA THR A 8 1.70 -3.67 -28.65
C THR A 8 2.00 -2.27 -28.10
N ARG A 9 1.29 -1.24 -28.58
CA ARG A 9 1.41 0.12 -28.04
C ARG A 9 0.64 0.27 -26.73
N PHE A 10 -0.57 -0.29 -26.67
CA PHE A 10 -1.42 -0.26 -25.48
C PHE A 10 -0.76 -1.02 -24.31
N GLU A 11 -0.10 -2.13 -24.60
CA GLU A 11 0.70 -2.90 -23.62
C GLU A 11 1.82 -2.07 -23.01
N LYS A 12 2.58 -1.35 -23.85
CA LYS A 12 3.67 -0.47 -23.38
C LYS A 12 3.14 0.70 -22.55
N GLU A 13 2.02 1.30 -22.96
CA GLU A 13 1.38 2.38 -22.21
C GLU A 13 0.86 1.87 -20.85
N TYR A 14 0.34 0.65 -20.80
CA TYR A 14 -0.08 0.01 -19.57
C TYR A 14 1.10 -0.32 -18.66
N ALA A 15 2.22 -0.85 -19.18
CA ALA A 15 3.42 -1.10 -18.38
C ALA A 15 3.96 0.17 -17.72
N LEU A 16 3.96 1.31 -18.43
CA LEU A 16 4.32 2.61 -17.85
C LEU A 16 3.33 3.05 -16.75
N THR A 17 2.05 2.74 -16.93
CA THR A 17 1.01 3.02 -15.93
C THR A 17 1.20 2.17 -14.68
N LEU A 18 1.49 0.88 -14.86
CA LEU A 18 1.80 -0.05 -13.77
C LEU A 18 3.03 0.42 -12.96
N ASN A 19 4.11 0.84 -13.64
CA ASN A 19 5.27 1.39 -12.96
C ASN A 19 4.95 2.62 -12.11
N LYS A 20 4.06 3.51 -12.60
CA LYS A 20 3.61 4.68 -11.83
C LYS A 20 2.76 4.28 -10.62
N ILE A 21 1.93 3.26 -10.77
CA ILE A 21 1.13 2.70 -9.68
C ILE A 21 2.06 2.14 -8.60
N LEU A 22 3.03 1.31 -8.98
CA LEU A 22 3.99 0.72 -8.04
C LEU A 22 4.83 1.77 -7.33
N ALA A 23 5.38 2.74 -8.08
CA ALA A 23 6.15 3.83 -7.48
C ALA A 23 5.35 4.64 -6.45
N ARG A 24 4.06 4.89 -6.73
CA ARG A 24 3.18 5.60 -5.79
C ARG A 24 2.79 4.73 -4.59
N PHE A 25 2.62 3.43 -4.78
CA PHE A 25 2.43 2.49 -3.68
C PHE A 25 3.64 2.47 -2.73
N THR A 26 4.87 2.45 -3.27
CA THR A 26 6.10 2.54 -2.45
C THR A 26 6.13 3.81 -1.61
N MET A 27 5.73 4.96 -2.16
CA MET A 27 5.64 6.20 -1.36
C MET A 27 4.66 6.07 -0.19
N PHE A 28 3.54 5.38 -0.37
CA PHE A 28 2.61 5.11 0.74
C PHE A 28 3.23 4.14 1.75
N ASP A 29 3.91 3.06 1.31
CA ASP A 29 4.60 2.13 2.21
C ASP A 29 5.66 2.83 3.05
N ASP A 30 6.42 3.78 2.47
CA ASP A 30 7.39 4.58 3.20
C ASP A 30 6.72 5.42 4.29
N VAL A 31 5.62 6.12 3.95
CA VAL A 31 4.86 6.94 4.91
C VAL A 31 4.30 6.10 6.06
N PHE A 32 3.64 4.98 5.76
CA PHE A 32 3.10 4.10 6.79
C PHE A 32 4.20 3.37 7.58
N GLY A 33 5.34 3.12 6.93
CA GLY A 33 6.57 2.64 7.57
C GLY A 33 7.12 3.62 8.60
N GLU A 34 7.12 4.92 8.32
CA GLU A 34 7.46 5.93 9.32
C GLU A 34 6.47 5.93 10.48
N TYR A 35 5.17 5.85 10.21
CA TYR A 35 4.17 5.81 11.29
C TYR A 35 4.33 4.61 12.20
N LYS A 36 4.59 3.42 11.63
CA LYS A 36 4.95 2.21 12.38
C LYS A 36 6.12 2.46 13.32
N ARG A 37 7.21 3.09 12.83
CA ARG A 37 8.38 3.41 13.65
C ARG A 37 8.07 4.44 14.73
N THR A 38 7.30 5.49 14.43
CA THR A 38 6.91 6.51 15.41
C THR A 38 6.04 5.92 16.51
N VAL A 39 5.05 5.08 16.19
CA VAL A 39 4.26 4.36 17.20
C VAL A 39 5.17 3.53 18.09
N GLN A 40 6.09 2.75 17.53
CA GLN A 40 7.03 1.93 18.30
C GLN A 40 7.97 2.75 19.20
N LYS A 41 8.37 3.95 18.77
CA LYS A 41 9.17 4.87 19.61
C LYS A 41 8.36 5.39 20.79
N ILE A 42 7.14 5.86 20.53
CA ILE A 42 6.25 6.37 21.56
C ILE A 42 5.92 5.28 22.59
N THR A 43 5.58 4.07 22.15
CA THR A 43 5.23 2.97 23.06
C THR A 43 6.40 2.50 23.92
N ARG A 44 7.64 2.72 23.47
CA ARG A 44 8.88 2.43 24.23
C ARG A 44 9.36 3.62 25.08
N GLY A 45 8.64 4.74 25.09
CA GLY A 45 9.06 5.96 25.78
C GLY A 45 10.32 6.62 25.17
N ARG A 46 10.61 6.36 23.90
CA ARG A 46 11.78 6.88 23.16
C ARG A 46 11.37 7.86 22.06
N CYS A 47 10.40 8.71 22.35
CA CYS A 47 9.88 9.70 21.41
C CYS A 47 10.39 11.11 21.72
N LEU A 48 10.45 11.96 20.69
CA LEU A 48 10.69 13.39 20.87
C LEU A 48 9.48 14.03 21.60
N ALA A 49 9.70 15.15 22.28
CA ALA A 49 8.60 15.88 22.94
C ALA A 49 7.49 16.33 21.97
N SER A 50 7.82 16.49 20.69
CA SER A 50 6.89 16.83 19.61
C SER A 50 6.14 15.64 19.02
N GLU A 51 6.57 14.40 19.29
CA GLU A 51 5.93 13.19 18.77
C GLU A 51 4.84 12.73 19.75
N ASN A 52 3.58 12.76 19.32
CA ASN A 52 2.46 12.27 20.11
C ASN A 52 1.46 11.50 19.23
N LEU A 53 0.68 10.62 19.86
CA LEU A 53 -0.26 9.75 19.13
C LEU A 53 -1.45 10.50 18.53
N LYS A 54 -1.77 11.70 19.03
CA LYS A 54 -2.87 12.51 18.52
C LYS A 54 -2.55 13.07 17.13
N ASP A 55 -1.41 13.71 16.99
CA ASP A 55 -0.98 14.27 15.69
C ASP A 55 -0.71 13.14 14.69
N LEU A 56 -0.08 12.05 15.15
CA LEU A 56 0.14 10.86 14.34
C LEU A 56 -1.17 10.27 13.82
N ALA A 57 -2.19 10.11 14.67
CA ALA A 57 -3.50 9.59 14.26
C ALA A 57 -4.18 10.49 13.21
N GLY A 58 -4.02 11.81 13.33
CA GLY A 58 -4.52 12.79 12.35
C GLY A 58 -3.85 12.64 10.98
N TYR A 59 -2.51 12.63 10.95
CA TYR A 59 -1.77 12.43 9.69
C TYR A 59 -2.03 11.05 9.08
N TRP A 60 -2.13 10.02 9.92
CA TRP A 60 -2.43 8.67 9.47
C TRP A 60 -3.79 8.61 8.80
N HIS A 61 -4.83 9.16 9.43
CA HIS A 61 -6.18 9.21 8.87
C HIS A 61 -6.21 9.87 7.49
N GLN A 62 -5.58 11.04 7.34
CA GLN A 62 -5.49 11.74 6.05
C GLN A 62 -4.79 10.89 4.98
N ASN A 63 -3.71 10.19 5.34
CA ASN A 63 -3.00 9.33 4.40
C ASN A 63 -3.80 8.06 4.04
N CYS A 64 -4.61 7.52 4.96
CA CYS A 64 -5.58 6.47 4.61
C CYS A 64 -6.57 6.96 3.56
N GLU A 65 -7.14 8.16 3.72
CA GLU A 65 -8.07 8.71 2.73
C GLU A 65 -7.41 8.89 1.35
N GLN A 66 -6.19 9.44 1.33
CA GLN A 66 -5.43 9.59 0.07
C GLN A 66 -5.09 8.24 -0.57
N PHE A 67 -4.78 7.23 0.24
CA PHE A 67 -4.47 5.90 -0.25
C PHE A 67 -5.73 5.21 -0.80
N HIS A 68 -6.86 5.35 -0.12
CA HIS A 68 -8.15 4.88 -0.61
C HIS A 68 -8.50 5.48 -1.99
N LEU A 69 -8.40 6.81 -2.13
CA LEU A 69 -8.65 7.49 -3.41
C LEU A 69 -7.69 7.01 -4.52
N PHE A 70 -6.45 6.67 -4.18
CA PHE A 70 -5.51 6.09 -5.11
C PHE A 70 -5.95 4.69 -5.58
N LEU A 71 -6.41 3.83 -4.68
CA LEU A 71 -6.94 2.49 -5.02
C LEU A 71 -8.18 2.55 -5.90
N GLU A 72 -9.09 3.49 -5.63
CA GLU A 72 -10.26 3.72 -6.49
C GLU A 72 -9.85 4.12 -7.90
N ARG A 73 -8.85 5.00 -8.05
CA ARG A 73 -8.31 5.36 -9.37
C ARG A 73 -7.73 4.16 -10.10
N ILE A 74 -6.95 3.31 -9.43
CA ILE A 74 -6.42 2.07 -10.02
C ILE A 74 -7.56 1.15 -10.47
N GLY A 75 -8.62 1.02 -9.67
CA GLY A 75 -9.80 0.23 -10.00
C GLY A 75 -10.50 0.66 -11.28
N THR A 76 -10.39 1.93 -11.65
CA THR A 76 -10.94 2.48 -12.91
C THR A 76 -9.96 2.45 -14.09
N THR A 77 -8.69 2.11 -13.86
CA THR A 77 -7.67 2.07 -14.92
C THR A 77 -7.90 0.87 -15.84
N PRO A 78 -8.01 1.07 -17.16
CA PRO A 78 -8.14 -0.04 -18.09
C PRO A 78 -6.81 -0.81 -18.19
N ALA A 79 -6.89 -2.14 -18.07
CA ALA A 79 -5.76 -3.03 -18.30
C ALA A 79 -5.97 -3.87 -19.58
N PRO A 80 -4.92 -4.12 -20.38
CA PRO A 80 -4.98 -5.06 -21.50
C PRO A 80 -5.35 -6.45 -21.01
N ALA A 81 -6.01 -7.26 -21.87
CA ALA A 81 -6.57 -8.56 -21.50
C ALA A 81 -5.53 -9.49 -20.86
N GLU A 82 -4.30 -9.48 -21.37
CA GLU A 82 -3.15 -10.24 -20.88
C GLU A 82 -2.72 -9.83 -19.47
N PHE A 83 -2.85 -8.54 -19.13
CA PHE A 83 -2.50 -8.01 -17.81
C PHE A 83 -3.69 -7.92 -16.84
N MET A 84 -4.91 -8.24 -17.28
CA MET A 84 -6.11 -8.11 -16.44
C MET A 84 -6.04 -8.93 -15.15
N LYS A 85 -5.50 -10.16 -15.22
CA LYS A 85 -5.33 -11.00 -14.02
C LYS A 85 -4.36 -10.35 -13.04
N LEU A 86 -3.19 -9.93 -13.54
CA LEU A 86 -2.19 -9.22 -12.77
C LEU A 86 -2.76 -7.95 -12.11
N HIS A 87 -3.43 -7.10 -12.89
CA HIS A 87 -4.02 -5.84 -12.42
C HIS A 87 -4.96 -6.08 -11.25
N ARG A 88 -5.83 -7.09 -11.37
CA ARG A 88 -6.79 -7.45 -10.33
C ARG A 88 -6.11 -7.99 -9.07
N THR A 89 -5.12 -8.86 -9.22
CA THR A 89 -4.36 -9.41 -8.09
C THR A 89 -3.62 -8.30 -7.34
N LEU A 90 -2.88 -7.44 -8.06
CA LEU A 90 -2.17 -6.32 -7.44
C LEU A 90 -3.13 -5.36 -6.72
N LEU A 91 -4.25 -5.01 -7.35
CA LEU A 91 -5.24 -4.14 -6.72
C LEU A 91 -5.85 -4.79 -5.46
N ALA A 92 -6.06 -6.11 -5.47
CA ALA A 92 -6.56 -6.84 -4.31
C ALA A 92 -5.55 -6.80 -3.16
N GLU A 93 -4.28 -7.10 -3.42
CA GLU A 93 -3.24 -7.04 -2.38
C GLU A 93 -3.01 -5.61 -1.86
N MET A 94 -3.03 -4.59 -2.73
CA MET A 94 -2.96 -3.20 -2.27
C MET A 94 -4.17 -2.78 -1.41
N ARG A 95 -5.35 -3.36 -1.66
CA ARG A 95 -6.53 -3.17 -0.79
C ARG A 95 -6.37 -3.90 0.55
N ASN A 96 -5.77 -5.09 0.56
CA ASN A 96 -5.43 -5.78 1.80
C ASN A 96 -4.44 -4.94 2.62
N TYR A 97 -3.40 -4.40 1.99
CA TYR A 97 -2.46 -3.48 2.63
C TYR A 97 -3.18 -2.28 3.27
N TYR A 98 -4.10 -1.64 2.52
CA TYR A 98 -4.91 -0.54 3.03
C TYR A 98 -5.74 -0.92 4.26
N ASN A 99 -6.36 -2.10 4.25
CA ASN A 99 -7.15 -2.56 5.39
C ASN A 99 -6.27 -2.71 6.64
N GLU A 100 -5.09 -3.31 6.51
CA GLU A 100 -4.16 -3.47 7.63
C GLU A 100 -3.60 -2.14 8.15
N VAL A 101 -3.33 -1.18 7.25
CA VAL A 101 -2.99 0.19 7.64
C VAL A 101 -4.12 0.82 8.47
N CYS A 102 -5.38 0.63 8.08
CA CYS A 102 -6.54 1.14 8.83
C CYS A 102 -6.73 0.41 10.16
N THR A 103 -6.53 -0.90 10.21
CA THR A 103 -6.53 -1.70 11.45
C THR A 103 -5.48 -1.18 12.43
N ALA A 104 -4.26 -0.92 11.95
CA ALA A 104 -3.19 -0.33 12.76
C ALA A 104 -3.55 1.08 13.27
N GLN A 105 -4.18 1.91 12.42
CA GLN A 105 -4.64 3.24 12.80
C GLN A 105 -5.73 3.19 13.90
N GLN A 106 -6.68 2.26 13.78
CA GLN A 106 -7.74 2.05 14.78
C GLN A 106 -7.22 1.51 16.11
N ALA A 107 -6.07 0.84 16.10
CA ALA A 107 -5.42 0.36 17.32
C ALA A 107 -4.81 1.50 18.17
N ILE A 108 -4.72 2.72 17.64
CA ILE A 108 -4.21 3.90 18.34
C ILE A 108 -5.35 4.59 19.10
N ASN A 109 -5.29 4.54 20.44
CA ASN A 109 -6.15 5.34 21.31
C ASN A 109 -5.42 6.65 21.67
N TRP A 110 -5.57 7.64 20.79
CA TRP A 110 -4.93 8.94 20.97
C TRP A 110 -5.44 9.71 22.19
N MET A 111 -6.69 9.50 22.63
CA MET A 111 -7.24 10.17 23.81
C MET A 111 -6.51 9.75 25.10
N GLN A 112 -6.09 8.48 25.16
CA GLN A 112 -5.38 7.91 26.31
C GLN A 112 -3.87 7.81 26.08
N ASN A 113 -3.36 8.35 24.96
CA ASN A 113 -1.98 8.21 24.50
C ASN A 113 -1.47 6.76 24.63
N SER A 114 -2.31 5.81 24.23
CA SER A 114 -2.05 4.37 24.32
C SER A 114 -2.39 3.67 23.01
N CYS A 115 -1.90 2.45 22.84
CA CYS A 115 -2.24 1.63 21.68
C CYS A 115 -2.47 0.18 22.08
N CYS A 116 -3.35 -0.51 21.36
CA CYS A 116 -3.48 -1.96 21.44
C CYS A 116 -2.27 -2.63 20.77
N GLN A 117 -1.29 -3.06 21.57
CA GLN A 117 -0.04 -3.64 21.06
C GLN A 117 -0.27 -4.90 20.24
N THR A 118 -1.20 -5.77 20.65
CA THR A 118 -1.51 -7.01 19.93
C THR A 118 -2.05 -6.72 18.53
N THR A 119 -3.00 -5.80 18.41
CA THR A 119 -3.57 -5.40 17.12
C THR A 119 -2.53 -4.73 16.22
N LEU A 120 -1.71 -3.84 16.78
CA LEU A 120 -0.61 -3.21 16.03
C LEU A 120 0.39 -4.24 15.52
N GLN A 121 0.81 -5.17 16.37
CA GLN A 121 1.78 -6.18 15.98
C GLN A 121 1.22 -7.11 14.90
N SER A 122 -0.05 -7.52 15.03
CA SER A 122 -0.73 -8.32 14.01
C SER A 122 -0.79 -7.59 12.67
N ALA A 123 -1.30 -6.36 12.65
CA ALA A 123 -1.40 -5.56 11.43
C ALA A 123 -0.02 -5.32 10.80
N PHE A 124 1.00 -5.03 11.60
CA PHE A 124 2.36 -4.82 11.11
C PHE A 124 3.05 -6.06 10.57
N SER A 125 2.71 -7.24 11.08
CA SER A 125 3.15 -8.51 10.50
C SER A 125 2.47 -8.71 9.14
N GLU A 126 1.14 -8.54 9.09
CA GLU A 126 0.38 -8.70 7.86
C GLU A 126 0.77 -7.71 6.76
N LEU A 127 1.10 -6.45 7.10
CA LEU A 127 1.66 -5.52 6.13
C LEU A 127 2.96 -6.01 5.50
N THR A 128 3.75 -6.82 6.22
CA THR A 128 4.96 -7.44 5.67
C THR A 128 4.56 -8.56 4.70
N GLU A 129 3.64 -9.43 5.10
CA GLU A 129 3.17 -10.55 4.27
C GLU A 129 2.46 -10.08 2.99
N VAL A 130 1.65 -9.01 3.07
CA VAL A 130 1.02 -8.41 1.88
C VAL A 130 2.08 -7.92 0.89
N LYS A 131 3.18 -7.34 1.37
CA LYS A 131 4.26 -6.88 0.50
C LYS A 131 4.97 -8.03 -0.19
N GLU A 132 5.24 -9.11 0.53
CA GLU A 132 5.79 -10.34 -0.05
C GLU A 132 4.88 -10.87 -1.16
N ARG A 133 3.55 -10.91 -0.95
CA ARG A 133 2.58 -11.32 -1.99
C ARG A 133 2.54 -10.38 -3.19
N ILE A 134 2.72 -9.06 -2.99
CA ILE A 134 2.84 -8.09 -4.08
C ILE A 134 4.11 -8.38 -4.89
N ASP A 135 5.24 -8.60 -4.23
CA ASP A 135 6.52 -8.89 -4.88
C ASP A 135 6.45 -10.22 -5.66
N GLU A 136 5.91 -11.29 -5.07
CA GLU A 136 5.66 -12.57 -5.76
C GLU A 136 4.76 -12.41 -7.00
N THR A 137 3.73 -11.57 -6.90
CA THR A 137 2.83 -11.26 -8.02
C THR A 137 3.58 -10.58 -9.17
N LEU A 138 4.58 -9.74 -8.86
CA LEU A 138 5.41 -9.05 -9.85
C LEU A 138 6.48 -9.97 -10.44
N GLU A 139 7.10 -10.84 -9.64
CA GLU A 139 8.08 -11.83 -10.12
C GLU A 139 7.47 -12.83 -11.10
N GLY A 140 6.20 -13.22 -10.88
CA GLY A 140 5.43 -14.05 -11.80
C GLY A 140 5.27 -13.46 -13.21
N ILE A 141 5.53 -12.18 -13.41
CA ILE A 141 5.55 -11.52 -14.73
C ILE A 141 6.91 -11.70 -15.41
N ASN A 142 8.00 -11.52 -14.64
CA ASN A 142 9.36 -11.63 -15.16
C ASN A 142 9.73 -13.08 -15.52
N GLY A 143 9.13 -14.07 -14.84
CA GLY A 143 9.35 -15.49 -15.12
C GLY A 143 8.63 -16.05 -16.36
N VAL A 144 7.73 -15.28 -17.00
CA VAL A 144 6.97 -15.70 -18.21
C VAL A 144 7.57 -15.12 -19.50
N ALA A 145 8.55 -14.22 -19.38
CA ALA A 145 9.18 -13.51 -20.49
C ALA A 145 10.63 -13.97 -20.79
N MET A 146 10.97 -15.24 -20.53
CA MET A 146 12.16 -15.89 -21.09
C MET A 146 11.79 -17.11 -21.94
#